data_AF-A0A2N2LTT6-F1
#
_entry.id   AF-A0A2N2LTT6-F1
#
_cell.length_a   1.000
_cell.length_b   1.000
_cell.length_c   1.000
_cell.angle_alpha   90.00
_cell.angle_beta   90.00
_cell.angle_gamma   90.00
#
_symmetry.space_group_name_H-M   'P 1'
#
loop_
_entity.id
_entity.type
_entity.pdbx_description
1 polymer ?
#
loop_
_entity_poly.entity_id
_entity_poly.type
_entity_poly.pdbx_seq_one_letter_code
_entity_poly.pdbx_strand_id
1 'polypeptide(L)'
;MKVKANQVTFPATLVLAMTVILFIIVSVNTNLSYAAPASKKASAMVRKTAVEYTESQIKQLESALKFTDSQKVLWNDVTRVMRENAKETDARHEARAKARAERVEKNMHRSAVERIKVHTENTEAYLAQMKKLLPPFEALYNSMSDQQKTITDLLFETGKYGKHGRHGRYGKR
;
A
#
# COMPACT_ATOMS: atom_id res chain seq x y z
N MET A 1 -31.49 44.12 11.09
CA MET A 1 -30.18 43.48 11.26
C MET A 1 -30.23 42.09 10.64
N LYS A 2 -29.45 41.85 9.57
CA LYS A 2 -29.41 40.59 8.83
C LYS A 2 -28.11 39.86 9.19
N VAL A 3 -28.21 38.75 9.91
CA VAL A 3 -27.08 37.81 10.11
C VAL A 3 -27.21 36.75 9.02
N LYS A 4 -26.29 36.77 8.06
CA LYS A 4 -26.20 35.74 7.01
C LYS A 4 -25.58 34.49 7.61
N ALA A 5 -26.34 33.41 7.64
CA ALA A 5 -25.83 32.07 7.92
C ALA A 5 -24.97 31.62 6.73
N ASN A 6 -23.65 31.57 6.92
CA ASN A 6 -22.76 30.90 5.97
C ASN A 6 -22.92 29.39 6.18
N GLN A 7 -23.83 28.79 5.43
CA GLN A 7 -23.83 27.36 5.22
C GLN A 7 -22.63 27.00 4.36
N VAL A 8 -21.59 26.48 5.00
CA VAL A 8 -20.51 25.77 4.29
C VAL A 8 -21.07 24.40 3.92
N THR A 9 -21.69 24.34 2.74
CA THR A 9 -21.95 23.08 2.03
C THR A 9 -20.60 22.45 1.73
N PHE A 10 -20.19 21.48 2.53
CA PHE A 10 -19.07 20.60 2.20
C PHE A 10 -19.53 19.69 1.05
N PRO A 11 -18.98 19.80 -0.17
CA PRO A 11 -19.25 18.80 -1.19
C PRO A 11 -18.63 17.47 -0.72
N ALA A 12 -19.49 16.49 -0.51
CA ALA A 12 -19.19 15.12 -0.15
C ALA A 12 -18.50 14.38 -1.31
N THR A 13 -17.27 14.79 -1.65
CA THR A 13 -16.40 14.10 -2.61
C THR A 13 -14.96 14.14 -2.10
N LEU A 14 -14.72 13.55 -0.92
CA LEU A 14 -13.36 13.30 -0.47
C LEU A 14 -13.29 12.00 0.32
N VAL A 15 -13.74 10.93 -0.33
CA VAL A 15 -13.41 9.57 0.06
C VAL A 15 -13.02 8.83 -1.21
N LEU A 16 -11.85 8.18 -1.14
CA LEU A 16 -11.31 7.19 -2.06
C LEU A 16 -10.28 7.69 -3.10
N ALA A 17 -9.07 8.00 -2.63
CA ALA A 17 -7.85 7.80 -3.43
C ALA A 17 -6.59 7.61 -2.56
N MET A 18 -6.64 6.76 -1.54
CA MET A 18 -5.45 6.34 -0.77
C MET A 18 -5.47 4.83 -0.50
N THR A 19 -5.88 4.05 -1.51
CA THR A 19 -5.97 2.58 -1.44
C THR A 19 -5.22 1.93 -2.60
N VAL A 20 -3.94 2.26 -2.80
CA VAL A 20 -3.09 1.52 -3.75
C VAL A 20 -1.73 1.18 -3.14
N ILE A 21 -1.71 0.61 -1.94
CA ILE A 21 -0.67 -0.37 -1.54
C ILE A 21 -1.34 -1.63 -0.91
N LEU A 22 -2.65 -1.81 -1.12
CA LEU A 22 -3.37 -2.95 -0.55
C LEU A 22 -4.50 -3.45 -1.44
N PHE A 23 -4.27 -3.78 -2.71
CA PHE A 23 -5.21 -4.64 -3.46
C PHE A 23 -4.60 -5.25 -4.72
N ILE A 24 -3.79 -6.31 -4.55
CA ILE A 24 -3.81 -7.50 -5.41
C ILE A 24 -3.57 -8.66 -4.43
N ILE A 25 -4.62 -9.31 -3.93
CA ILE A 25 -5.26 -10.48 -4.53
C ILE A 25 -6.63 -10.62 -3.87
N VAL A 26 -7.69 -10.27 -4.58
CA VAL A 26 -8.99 -10.97 -4.50
C VAL A 26 -9.58 -10.92 -5.91
N SER A 27 -9.17 -11.86 -6.75
CA SER A 27 -10.00 -12.27 -7.89
C SER A 27 -10.96 -13.32 -7.38
N VAL A 28 -12.09 -12.92 -6.82
CA VAL A 28 -13.27 -13.79 -6.72
C VAL A 28 -14.00 -13.61 -8.05
N ASN A 29 -13.83 -14.57 -8.95
CA ASN A 29 -14.76 -14.70 -10.08
C ASN A 29 -16.13 -15.04 -9.49
N THR A 30 -17.05 -14.08 -9.42
CA THR A 30 -18.47 -14.36 -9.23
C THR A 30 -19.06 -14.77 -10.58
N ASN A 31 -18.69 -15.95 -11.06
CA ASN A 31 -19.57 -16.70 -11.95
C ASN A 31 -20.45 -17.55 -11.03
N LEU A 32 -21.67 -17.08 -10.80
CA LEU A 32 -22.72 -17.89 -10.21
C LEU A 32 -23.13 -18.93 -11.27
N SER A 33 -22.38 -20.03 -11.35
CA SER A 33 -22.75 -21.22 -12.14
C SER A 33 -22.80 -22.43 -11.23
N TYR A 34 -23.99 -23.01 -11.20
CA TYR A 34 -24.37 -24.27 -10.61
C TYR A 34 -23.41 -25.41 -11.03
N ALA A 35 -22.92 -26.15 -10.04
CA ALA A 35 -22.24 -27.46 -10.08
C ALA A 35 -21.29 -27.78 -11.27
N ALA A 36 -19.98 -27.84 -10.97
CA ALA A 36 -19.03 -28.72 -11.67
C ALA A 36 -17.93 -29.21 -10.68
N PRO A 37 -17.59 -30.51 -10.66
CA PRO A 37 -16.60 -31.05 -9.73
C PRO A 37 -15.16 -30.89 -10.24
N ALA A 38 -14.21 -31.03 -9.29
CA ALA A 38 -12.76 -31.21 -9.44
C ALA A 38 -11.89 -29.98 -9.77
N SER A 39 -11.48 -29.32 -8.68
CA SER A 39 -10.09 -28.99 -8.34
C SER A 39 -9.05 -28.86 -9.48
N LYS A 40 -8.93 -27.66 -10.04
CA LYS A 40 -7.61 -27.19 -10.46
C LYS A 40 -6.90 -26.60 -9.25
N LYS A 41 -5.88 -27.31 -8.73
CA LYS A 41 -4.91 -26.73 -7.78
C LYS A 41 -4.39 -25.46 -8.44
N ALA A 42 -4.74 -24.30 -7.88
CA ALA A 42 -4.13 -23.04 -8.29
C ALA A 42 -2.61 -23.21 -8.15
N SER A 43 -1.88 -23.02 -9.26
CA SER A 43 -0.43 -22.93 -9.22
C SER A 43 -0.03 -21.98 -8.10
N ALA A 44 0.82 -22.44 -7.19
CA ALA A 44 1.38 -21.63 -6.14
C ALA A 44 2.29 -20.58 -6.79
N MET A 45 1.72 -19.45 -7.21
CA MET A 45 2.50 -18.31 -7.63
C MET A 45 3.38 -17.92 -6.44
N VAL A 46 4.71 -17.98 -6.62
CA VAL A 46 5.67 -17.52 -5.62
C VAL A 46 5.37 -16.05 -5.36
N ARG A 47 4.79 -15.77 -4.20
CA ARG A 47 4.44 -14.41 -3.80
C ARG A 47 5.74 -13.77 -3.34
N LYS A 48 6.12 -12.64 -3.96
CA LYS A 48 7.27 -11.85 -3.51
C LYS A 48 7.10 -11.47 -2.05
N THR A 49 8.18 -11.53 -1.28
CA THR A 49 8.19 -11.07 0.12
C THR A 49 8.08 -9.55 0.19
N ALA A 50 7.69 -9.02 1.34
CA ALA A 50 7.67 -7.58 1.56
C ALA A 50 9.07 -6.98 1.39
N VAL A 51 10.13 -7.70 1.81
CA VAL A 51 11.52 -7.29 1.59
C VAL A 51 11.85 -7.20 0.09
N GLU A 52 11.54 -8.22 -0.71
CA GLU A 52 11.80 -8.21 -2.16
C GLU A 52 11.04 -7.09 -2.88
N TYR A 53 9.79 -6.87 -2.49
CA TYR A 53 8.99 -5.77 -3.00
C TYR A 53 9.61 -4.41 -2.64
N THR A 54 10.05 -4.25 -1.39
CA THR A 54 10.67 -3.02 -0.90
C THR A 54 11.97 -2.71 -1.62
N GLU A 55 12.85 -3.68 -1.86
CA GLU A 55 14.08 -3.46 -2.65
C GLU A 55 13.77 -3.03 -4.09
N SER A 56 12.72 -3.58 -4.70
CA SER A 56 12.27 -3.12 -6.02
C SER A 56 11.81 -1.67 -6.00
N GLN A 57 11.08 -1.24 -4.95
CA GLN A 57 10.64 0.14 -4.81
C GLN A 57 11.80 1.10 -4.55
N ILE A 58 12.76 0.72 -3.72
CA ILE A 58 13.96 1.51 -3.42
C ILE A 58 14.70 1.83 -4.73
N LYS A 59 14.98 0.81 -5.56
CA LYS A 59 15.66 1.01 -6.86
C LYS A 59 14.88 1.91 -7.81
N GLN A 60 13.55 1.76 -7.84
CA GLN A 60 12.69 2.62 -8.66
C GLN A 60 12.77 4.08 -8.20
N LEU A 61 12.64 4.35 -6.90
CA LEU A 61 12.71 5.69 -6.35
C LEU A 61 14.08 6.34 -6.56
N GLU A 62 15.16 5.58 -6.35
CA GLU A 62 16.53 6.03 -6.64
C GLU A 62 16.69 6.48 -8.10
N SER A 63 16.18 5.67 -9.04
CA SER A 63 16.26 6.00 -10.47
C SER A 63 15.43 7.22 -10.86
N ALA A 64 14.28 7.43 -10.21
CA ALA A 64 13.35 8.51 -10.52
C ALA A 64 13.81 9.87 -9.97
N LEU A 65 14.35 9.88 -8.75
CA LEU A 65 14.61 11.12 -8.00
C LEU A 65 16.03 11.66 -8.18
N LYS A 66 16.98 10.84 -8.65
CA LYS A 66 18.38 11.24 -8.94
C LYS A 66 19.01 12.06 -7.80
N PHE A 67 19.15 11.43 -6.64
CA PHE A 67 19.65 12.09 -5.43
C PHE A 67 21.07 12.67 -5.58
N THR A 68 21.29 13.86 -5.02
CA THR A 68 22.63 14.43 -4.82
C THR A 68 23.39 13.66 -3.72
N ASP A 69 24.70 13.87 -3.60
CA ASP A 69 25.49 13.19 -2.56
C ASP A 69 25.05 13.56 -1.13
N SER A 70 24.61 14.80 -0.90
CA SER A 70 24.03 15.20 0.39
C SER A 70 22.67 14.52 0.66
N GLN A 71 21.84 14.33 -0.38
CA GLN A 71 20.55 13.66 -0.26
C GLN A 71 20.70 12.14 -0.06
N LYS A 72 21.77 11.51 -0.57
CA LYS A 72 22.00 10.06 -0.40
C LYS A 72 22.09 9.65 1.06
N VAL A 73 22.63 10.50 1.94
CA VAL A 73 22.69 10.22 3.39
C VAL A 73 21.27 10.14 3.96
N LEU A 74 20.42 11.12 3.66
CA LEU A 74 19.01 11.15 4.09
C LEU A 74 18.20 9.99 3.47
N TRP A 75 18.48 9.65 2.22
CA TRP A 75 17.87 8.51 1.55
C TRP A 75 18.24 7.18 2.21
N ASN A 76 19.48 7.01 2.67
CA ASN A 76 19.89 5.80 3.39
C ASN A 76 19.08 5.60 4.68
N ASP A 77 18.74 6.68 5.40
CA ASP A 77 17.86 6.59 6.57
C ASP A 77 16.44 6.18 6.21
N VAL A 78 15.89 6.73 5.12
CA VAL A 78 14.57 6.32 4.60
C VAL A 78 14.57 4.84 4.23
N THR A 79 15.55 4.40 3.44
CA THR A 79 15.61 3.00 2.97
C THR A 79 15.87 2.01 4.10
N ARG A 80 16.63 2.40 5.13
CA ARG A 80 16.81 1.60 6.35
C ARG A 80 15.46 1.32 7.01
N VAL A 81 14.65 2.36 7.23
CA VAL A 81 13.32 2.20 7.84
C VAL A 81 12.37 1.41 6.94
N MET A 82 12.40 1.62 5.63
CA MET A 82 11.61 0.82 4.68
C MET A 82 11.94 -0.67 4.80
N ARG A 83 13.23 -1.04 4.87
CA ARG A 83 13.68 -2.43 5.02
C ARG A 83 13.30 -3.02 6.37
N GLU A 84 13.42 -2.26 7.45
CA GLU A 84 12.99 -2.67 8.80
C GLU A 84 11.49 -2.98 8.80
N ASN A 85 10.67 -2.05 8.29
CA ASN A 85 9.23 -2.23 8.16
C ASN A 85 8.86 -3.46 7.29
N ALA A 86 9.61 -3.71 6.22
CA ALA A 86 9.41 -4.86 5.35
C ALA A 86 9.68 -6.19 6.07
N LYS A 87 10.78 -6.29 6.84
CA LYS A 87 11.09 -7.46 7.66
C LYS A 87 10.01 -7.73 8.72
N GLU A 88 9.54 -6.68 9.40
CA GLU A 88 8.43 -6.79 10.36
C GLU A 88 7.15 -7.30 9.69
N THR A 89 6.89 -6.87 8.47
CA THR A 89 5.74 -7.29 7.67
C THR A 89 5.83 -8.76 7.29
N ASP A 90 6.99 -9.22 6.80
CA ASP A 90 7.23 -10.62 6.47
C ASP A 90 7.09 -11.53 7.70
N ALA A 91 7.70 -11.17 8.83
CA ALA A 91 7.58 -11.94 10.07
C ALA A 91 6.11 -12.10 10.52
N ARG A 92 5.32 -11.03 10.41
CA ARG A 92 3.87 -11.07 10.72
C ARG A 92 3.09 -11.93 9.73
N HIS A 93 3.42 -11.88 8.44
CA HIS A 93 2.80 -12.72 7.44
C HIS A 93 3.08 -14.20 7.69
N GLU A 94 4.32 -14.54 8.01
CA GLU A 94 4.72 -15.91 8.37
C GLU A 94 3.98 -16.41 9.62
N ALA A 95 3.96 -15.62 10.70
CA ALA A 95 3.25 -15.98 11.93
C ALA A 95 1.76 -16.24 11.68
N ARG A 96 1.12 -15.42 10.83
CA ARG A 96 -0.29 -15.60 10.47
C ARG A 96 -0.54 -16.76 9.53
N ALA A 97 0.40 -17.05 8.64
CA ALA A 97 0.34 -18.22 7.77
C ALA A 97 0.38 -19.50 8.62
N LYS A 98 1.28 -19.58 9.60
CA LYS A 98 1.37 -20.68 10.58
C LYS A 98 0.06 -20.83 11.37
N ALA A 99 -0.42 -19.75 12.00
CA ALA A 99 -1.69 -19.76 12.73
C ALA A 99 -2.89 -20.11 11.84
N ARG A 100 -2.84 -19.80 10.54
CA ARG A 100 -3.87 -20.22 9.58
C ARG A 100 -3.77 -21.70 9.25
N ALA A 101 -2.58 -22.24 9.03
CA ALA A 101 -2.37 -23.66 8.78
C ALA A 101 -2.90 -24.51 9.95
N GLU A 102 -2.55 -24.15 11.19
CA GLU A 102 -3.03 -24.84 12.39
C GLU A 102 -4.55 -24.84 12.54
N ARG A 103 -5.20 -23.70 12.24
CA ARG A 103 -6.68 -23.62 12.26
C ARG A 103 -7.30 -24.51 11.19
N VAL A 104 -6.71 -24.56 10.00
CA VAL A 104 -7.20 -25.41 8.90
C VAL A 104 -7.06 -26.88 9.27
N GLU A 105 -5.93 -27.28 9.83
CA GLU A 105 -5.69 -28.65 10.32
C GLU A 105 -6.72 -29.07 11.38
N LYS A 106 -7.06 -28.15 12.30
CA LYS A 106 -8.04 -28.38 13.36
C LYS A 106 -9.50 -28.13 12.95
N ASN A 107 -9.78 -27.85 11.67
CA ASN A 107 -11.09 -27.47 11.15
C ASN A 107 -11.77 -26.32 11.94
N MET A 108 -10.98 -25.37 12.42
CA MET A 108 -11.44 -24.21 13.20
C MET A 108 -11.61 -22.97 12.32
N HIS A 109 -12.71 -22.25 12.52
CA HIS A 109 -12.93 -20.95 11.91
C HIS A 109 -12.65 -19.81 12.89
N ARG A 110 -12.22 -18.65 12.37
CA ARG A 110 -12.10 -17.44 13.18
C ARG A 110 -13.50 -16.93 13.57
N SER A 111 -13.67 -16.49 14.81
CA SER A 111 -14.86 -15.75 15.25
C SER A 111 -14.88 -14.33 14.63
N ALA A 112 -16.02 -13.65 14.74
CA ALA A 112 -16.13 -12.25 14.33
C ALA A 112 -15.22 -11.33 15.18
N VAL A 113 -15.13 -11.60 16.49
CA VAL A 113 -14.27 -10.85 17.41
C VAL A 113 -12.79 -11.00 17.02
N GLU A 114 -12.34 -12.21 16.71
CA GLU A 114 -10.97 -12.45 16.25
C GLU A 114 -10.66 -11.78 14.91
N ARG A 115 -11.64 -11.70 14.01
CA ARG A 115 -11.48 -10.94 12.76
C ARG A 115 -11.23 -9.46 13.03
N ILE A 116 -11.99 -8.85 13.93
CA ILE A 116 -11.79 -7.45 14.32
C ILE A 116 -10.43 -7.26 14.99
N LYS A 117 -10.03 -8.13 15.94
CA LYS A 117 -8.72 -8.07 16.58
C LYS A 117 -7.56 -8.07 15.58
N VAL A 118 -7.57 -9.01 14.63
CA VAL A 118 -6.54 -9.08 13.58
C VAL A 118 -6.52 -7.81 12.72
N HIS A 119 -7.68 -7.21 12.45
CA HIS A 119 -7.75 -5.94 11.72
C HIS A 119 -7.16 -4.79 12.54
N THR A 120 -7.49 -4.68 13.83
CA THR A 120 -6.91 -3.68 14.73
C THR A 120 -5.38 -3.82 14.82
N GLU A 121 -4.86 -5.03 15.04
CA GLU A 121 -3.42 -5.31 15.05
C GLU A 121 -2.73 -5.05 13.69
N ASN A 122 -3.49 -5.04 12.58
CA ASN A 122 -2.99 -4.60 11.29
C ASN A 122 -2.83 -3.10 11.22
N THR A 123 -3.88 -2.38 11.61
CA THR A 123 -3.91 -0.93 11.58
C THR A 123 -2.88 -0.33 12.55
N GLU A 124 -2.72 -0.90 13.73
CA GLU A 124 -1.71 -0.47 14.71
C GLU A 124 -0.28 -0.68 14.19
N ALA A 125 0.01 -1.85 13.62
CA ALA A 125 1.33 -2.12 13.05
C ALA A 125 1.63 -1.19 11.87
N TYR A 126 0.65 -0.94 11.00
CA TYR A 126 0.78 0.01 9.90
C TYR A 126 1.05 1.43 10.41
N LEU A 127 0.30 1.88 11.42
CA LEU A 127 0.52 3.19 12.03
C LEU A 127 1.93 3.30 12.63
N ALA A 128 2.41 2.26 13.32
CA ALA A 128 3.76 2.23 13.86
C ALA A 128 4.83 2.33 12.76
N GLN A 129 4.65 1.60 11.65
CA GLN A 129 5.53 1.66 10.49
C GLN A 129 5.56 3.06 9.86
N MET A 130 4.41 3.73 9.73
CA MET A 130 4.33 5.10 9.21
C MET A 130 4.99 6.11 10.14
N LYS A 131 4.81 5.97 11.46
CA LYS A 131 5.48 6.82 12.46
C LYS A 131 6.99 6.69 12.42
N LYS A 132 7.54 5.50 12.13
CA LYS A 132 8.98 5.31 11.93
C LYS A 132 9.47 5.96 10.64
N LEU A 133 8.69 5.86 9.56
CA LEU A 133 9.08 6.34 8.24
C LEU A 133 8.97 7.87 8.10
N LEU A 134 8.02 8.49 8.78
CA LEU A 134 7.70 9.91 8.63
C LEU A 134 8.91 10.83 8.89
N PRO A 135 9.65 10.73 10.02
CA PRO A 135 10.76 11.65 10.29
C PRO A 135 11.90 11.64 9.24
N PRO A 136 12.48 10.48 8.84
CA PRO A 136 13.53 10.48 7.82
C PRO A 136 12.99 10.87 6.44
N PHE A 137 11.72 10.54 6.14
CA PHE A 137 11.10 10.96 4.88
C PHE A 137 10.90 12.48 4.81
N GLU A 138 10.46 13.10 5.91
CA GLU A 138 10.32 14.56 6.00
C GLU A 138 11.66 15.27 5.85
N ALA A 139 12.72 14.75 6.49
CA ALA A 139 14.07 15.28 6.34
C ALA A 139 14.56 15.21 4.87
N LEU A 140 14.35 14.06 4.22
CA LEU A 140 14.66 13.90 2.80
C LEU A 140 13.84 14.86 1.93
N TYR A 141 12.53 14.93 2.12
CA TYR A 141 11.63 15.76 1.32
C TYR A 141 12.01 17.24 1.42
N ASN A 142 12.35 17.72 2.62
CA ASN A 142 12.76 19.10 2.83
C ASN A 142 14.08 19.45 2.12
N SER A 143 14.95 18.46 1.87
CA SER A 143 16.20 18.62 1.11
C SER A 143 16.04 18.56 -0.42
N MET A 144 14.86 18.21 -0.93
CA MET A 144 14.58 18.06 -2.36
C MET A 144 14.41 19.41 -3.07
N SER A 145 14.80 19.45 -4.34
CA SER A 145 14.44 20.55 -5.24
C SER A 145 12.94 20.55 -5.56
N ASP A 146 12.40 21.66 -6.05
CA ASP A 146 10.97 21.77 -6.41
C ASP A 146 10.55 20.72 -7.45
N GLN A 147 11.44 20.41 -8.41
CA GLN A 147 11.22 19.35 -9.38
C GLN A 147 11.15 17.96 -8.72
N GLN A 148 12.07 17.67 -7.79
CA GLN A 148 12.07 16.41 -7.05
C GLN A 148 10.83 16.27 -6.15
N LYS A 149 10.40 17.36 -5.50
CA LYS A 149 9.16 17.40 -4.70
C LYS A 149 7.94 17.11 -5.58
N THR A 150 7.81 17.78 -6.72
CA THR A 150 6.72 17.55 -7.68
C THR A 150 6.64 16.08 -8.12
N ILE A 151 7.79 15.46 -8.44
CA ILE A 151 7.84 14.04 -8.81
C ILE A 151 7.42 13.16 -7.63
N THR A 152 7.92 13.46 -6.43
CA THR A 152 7.61 12.72 -5.20
C THR A 152 6.11 12.82 -4.88
N ASP A 153 5.53 14.01 -4.91
CA ASP A 153 4.12 14.25 -4.63
C ASP A 153 3.23 13.45 -5.60
N LEU A 154 3.55 13.47 -6.90
CA LEU A 154 2.81 12.70 -7.91
C LEU A 154 2.88 11.19 -7.66
N LEU A 155 4.06 10.68 -7.28
CA LEU A 155 4.27 9.27 -6.98
C LEU A 155 3.41 8.82 -5.79
N PHE A 156 3.35 9.64 -4.74
CA PHE A 156 2.59 9.33 -3.53
C PHE A 156 1.08 9.59 -3.68
N GLU A 157 0.65 10.60 -4.44
CA GLU A 157 -0.77 10.89 -4.69
C GLU A 157 -1.43 9.81 -5.57
N THR A 158 -0.80 9.46 -6.68
CA THR A 158 -1.44 8.60 -7.67
C THR A 158 -1.25 7.10 -7.40
N GLY A 159 -0.28 6.74 -6.55
CA GLY A 159 0.22 5.37 -6.40
C GLY A 159 0.72 4.77 -7.73
N LYS A 160 0.94 5.60 -8.75
CA LYS A 160 1.31 5.20 -10.11
C LYS A 160 2.62 5.84 -10.49
N TYR A 161 3.63 4.99 -10.64
CA TYR A 161 4.87 5.32 -11.33
C TYR A 161 4.55 5.59 -12.81
N GLY A 162 5.03 6.74 -13.33
CA GLY A 162 5.04 7.16 -14.73
C GLY A 162 4.21 6.33 -15.73
N LYS A 163 2.99 6.78 -16.02
CA LYS A 163 2.35 6.58 -17.33
C LYS A 163 1.34 7.69 -17.61
N HIS A 164 1.84 8.88 -17.93
CA HIS A 164 1.03 9.86 -18.66
C HIS A 164 0.76 9.29 -20.06
N GLY A 165 -0.44 8.76 -20.22
CA GLY A 165 -0.86 8.10 -21.45
C GLY A 165 -2.32 7.68 -21.40
N ARG A 166 -3.21 8.61 -21.06
CA ARG A 166 -4.63 8.50 -21.42
C ARG A 166 -5.00 9.71 -22.25
N HIS A 167 -4.55 9.72 -23.51
CA HIS A 167 -5.25 10.47 -24.53
C HIS A 167 -6.63 9.84 -24.72
N GLY A 168 -7.64 10.68 -24.63
CA GLY A 168 -9.04 10.29 -24.68
C GLY A 168 -9.39 9.58 -25.98
N ARG A 169 -10.30 8.63 -25.87
CA ARG A 169 -11.09 8.17 -27.00
C ARG A 169 -12.56 8.17 -26.61
N TYR A 170 -13.09 9.37 -26.37
CA TYR A 170 -14.49 9.63 -26.67
C TYR A 170 -14.53 9.99 -28.15
N GLY A 171 -15.04 9.06 -28.96
CA GLY A 171 -15.10 9.18 -30.40
C GLY A 171 -16.09 8.18 -30.95
N LYS A 172 -17.34 8.63 -31.01
CA LYS A 172 -18.48 8.21 -31.84
C LYS A 172 -18.37 6.84 -32.54
N ARG A 173 -19.33 5.97 -32.26
CA ARG A 173 -20.21 5.40 -33.28
C ARG A 173 -21.47 4.86 -32.63
#